data_AF-A0A8H4V6L0-F1
#
_entry.id   AF-A0A8H4V6L0-F1
#
_cell.length_a   1.000
_cell.length_b   1.000
_cell.length_c   1.000
_cell.angle_alpha   90.00
_cell.angle_beta   90.00
_cell.angle_gamma   90.00
#
_symmetry.space_group_name_H-M   'P 1'
#
loop_
_entity.id
_entity.type
_entity.pdbx_description
1 polymer ?
#
loop_
_entity_poly.entity_id
_entity_poly.type
_entity_poly.pdbx_seq_one_letter_code
_entity_poly.pdbx_strand_id
1 'polypeptide(L)'
;MVFSGNHILLIQRASHDFAPSMWEVPGGACESNKDATILHSLARELWEETGLHLRRVERHVDAVEFDDSRQDAFTWRKLTFEVEVDEGHGLGPAESKDVISAAIKLDPAEHQDWRWAQLADMEERCGGKGRLQFMDLQLSTILGAFNKATKGVQQQ
;
A
#
# COMPACT_ATOMS: atom_id res chain seq x y z
N MET A 1 2.25 3.21 0.71
CA MET A 1 2.56 2.83 -0.69
C MET A 1 4.05 2.66 -0.84
N VAL A 2 4.48 1.49 -1.33
CA VAL A 2 5.88 1.21 -1.65
C VAL A 2 6.01 1.12 -3.16
N PHE A 3 6.89 1.93 -3.74
CA PHE A 3 7.18 1.92 -5.18
C PHE A 3 8.57 1.38 -5.45
N SER A 4 8.71 0.71 -6.58
CA SER A 4 10.01 0.42 -7.19
C SER A 4 9.93 0.69 -8.70
N GLY A 5 10.56 1.80 -9.12
CA GLY A 5 10.38 2.35 -10.46
C GLY A 5 8.91 2.69 -10.74
N ASN A 6 8.35 2.12 -11.81
CA ASN A 6 6.94 2.29 -12.20
C ASN A 6 6.01 1.20 -11.63
N HIS A 7 6.44 0.44 -10.63
CA HIS A 7 5.62 -0.58 -9.98
C HIS A 7 5.27 -0.17 -8.56
N ILE A 8 4.03 -0.45 -8.16
CA ILE A 8 3.56 -0.36 -6.77
C ILE A 8 3.42 -1.77 -6.18
N LEU A 9 3.76 -1.92 -4.89
CA LEU A 9 3.47 -3.12 -4.14
C LEU A 9 1.99 -3.16 -3.72
N LEU A 10 1.33 -4.27 -4.03
CA LEU A 10 -0.01 -4.60 -3.56
C LEU A 10 0.01 -5.91 -2.78
N ILE A 11 -0.84 -5.98 -1.76
CA ILE A 11 -1.16 -7.19 -0.99
C ILE A 11 -2.63 -7.55 -1.22
N GLN A 12 -2.97 -8.82 -1.06
CA GLN A 12 -4.32 -9.34 -1.26
C GLN A 12 -4.87 -9.83 0.07
N ARG A 13 -6.02 -9.29 0.45
CA ARG A 13 -6.76 -9.69 1.65
C ARG A 13 -7.06 -11.18 1.63
N ALA A 14 -6.93 -11.82 2.79
CA ALA A 14 -7.25 -13.22 2.96
C ALA A 14 -8.71 -13.49 2.60
N SER A 15 -8.97 -14.65 2.02
CA SER A 15 -10.31 -15.05 1.55
C SER A 15 -11.35 -15.20 2.65
N HIS A 16 -10.93 -15.26 3.91
CA HIS A 16 -11.80 -15.38 5.09
C HIS A 16 -11.98 -14.06 5.84
N ASP A 17 -11.39 -12.97 5.35
CA ASP A 17 -11.47 -11.65 5.95
C ASP A 17 -12.61 -10.80 5.32
N PHE A 18 -12.90 -9.63 5.89
CA PHE A 18 -13.78 -8.64 5.28
C PHE A 18 -13.22 -8.20 3.91
N ALA A 19 -14.11 -7.98 2.93
CA ALA A 19 -13.72 -7.68 1.55
C ALA A 19 -12.70 -8.70 0.98
N PRO A 20 -13.05 -10.00 0.98
CA PRO A 20 -12.11 -11.08 0.73
C PRO A 20 -11.50 -11.01 -0.68
N SER A 21 -10.22 -11.37 -0.79
CA SER A 21 -9.48 -11.40 -2.07
C SER A 21 -9.36 -10.07 -2.82
N MET A 22 -9.74 -8.94 -2.19
CA MET A 22 -9.45 -7.62 -2.72
C MET A 22 -7.96 -7.29 -2.57
N TRP A 23 -7.44 -6.54 -3.55
CA TRP A 23 -6.09 -6.03 -3.56
C TRP A 23 -6.04 -4.65 -2.94
N GLU A 24 -4.96 -4.39 -2.21
CA GLU A 24 -4.75 -3.15 -1.49
C GLU A 24 -3.28 -2.76 -1.39
N VAL A 25 -3.02 -1.50 -1.04
CA VAL A 25 -1.70 -1.09 -0.56
C VAL A 25 -1.61 -1.41 0.93
N PRO A 26 -0.42 -1.74 1.47
CA PRO A 26 -0.26 -1.99 2.89
C PRO A 26 -0.73 -0.82 3.75
N GLY A 27 -1.40 -1.13 4.85
CA GLY A 27 -1.85 -0.18 5.87
C GLY A 27 -3.17 -0.58 6.54
N GLY A 28 -3.23 -0.36 7.85
CA GLY A 28 -4.40 -0.59 8.68
C GLY A 28 -4.76 0.60 9.59
N ALA A 29 -5.42 0.30 10.70
CA ALA A 29 -5.94 1.31 11.62
C ALA A 29 -4.90 1.72 12.68
N CYS A 30 -4.95 2.98 13.12
CA CYS A 30 -4.14 3.41 14.26
C CYS A 30 -4.71 2.82 15.56
N GLU A 31 -3.84 2.20 16.35
CA GLU A 31 -4.15 1.60 17.65
C GLU A 31 -3.57 2.46 18.77
N SER A 32 -4.41 3.13 19.57
CA SER A 32 -3.95 4.10 20.58
C SER A 32 -3.09 3.52 21.71
N ASN A 33 -3.15 2.21 21.93
CA ASN A 33 -2.33 1.46 22.88
C ASN A 33 -0.97 1.03 22.32
N LYS A 34 -0.80 1.00 20.99
CA LYS A 34 0.46 0.62 20.31
C LYS A 34 1.16 1.82 19.66
N ASP A 35 0.39 2.76 19.14
CA ASP A 35 0.85 3.80 18.22
C ASP A 35 0.89 5.17 18.89
N ALA A 36 2.10 5.69 19.12
CA ALA A 36 2.27 7.05 19.66
C ALA A 36 1.93 8.15 18.63
N THR A 37 2.05 7.84 17.34
CA THR A 37 1.69 8.74 16.23
C THR A 37 1.17 7.95 15.03
N ILE A 38 0.55 8.63 14.07
CA ILE A 38 0.15 8.03 12.78
C ILE A 38 1.34 7.38 12.06
N LEU A 39 2.55 7.92 12.21
CA LEU A 39 3.76 7.34 11.60
C LEU A 39 4.20 6.05 12.30
N HIS A 40 3.90 5.88 13.59
CA HIS A 40 4.12 4.59 14.27
C HIS A 40 3.17 3.53 13.74
N SER A 41 1.89 3.87 13.57
CA SER A 41 0.91 2.99 12.91
C SER A 41 1.36 2.63 11.49
N LEU A 42 1.79 3.61 10.69
CA LEU A 42 2.32 3.37 9.33
C LEU A 42 3.49 2.37 9.33
N ALA A 43 4.43 2.50 10.26
CA ALA A 43 5.57 1.60 10.36
C ALA A 43 5.17 0.19 10.83
N ARG A 44 4.28 0.11 11.84
CA ARG A 44 3.77 -1.14 12.39
C ARG A 44 2.99 -1.93 11.35
N GLU A 45 2.00 -1.32 10.72
CA GLU A 45 1.15 -1.96 9.72
C GLU A 45 1.97 -2.46 8.52
N LEU A 46 2.92 -1.64 8.03
CA LEU A 46 3.83 -2.07 6.97
C LEU A 46 4.61 -3.34 7.37
N TRP A 47 5.11 -3.39 8.61
CA TRP A 47 5.87 -4.52 9.10
C TRP A 47 5.00 -5.75 9.37
N GLU A 48 3.83 -5.60 9.99
CA GLU A 48 2.91 -6.71 10.29
C GLU A 48 2.39 -7.37 9.00
N GLU A 49 1.99 -6.57 8.01
CA GLU A 49 1.38 -7.09 6.77
C GLU A 49 2.40 -7.56 5.73
N THR A 50 3.64 -7.03 5.73
CA THR A 50 4.61 -7.31 4.67
C THR A 50 6.00 -7.73 5.15
N GLY A 51 6.32 -7.55 6.44
CA GLY A 51 7.65 -7.77 6.99
C GLY A 51 8.69 -6.69 6.63
N LEU A 52 8.29 -5.65 5.88
CA LEU A 52 9.19 -4.58 5.43
C LEU A 52 9.35 -3.49 6.50
N HIS A 53 10.51 -2.83 6.50
CA HIS A 53 10.82 -1.81 7.50
C HIS A 53 10.72 -0.41 6.90
N LEU A 54 9.91 0.45 7.54
CA LEU A 54 9.79 1.86 7.15
C LEU A 54 11.13 2.58 7.36
N ARG A 55 11.72 3.07 6.27
CA ARG A 55 12.94 3.90 6.33
C ARG A 55 12.59 5.38 6.43
N ARG A 56 11.77 5.88 5.51
CA ARG A 56 11.28 7.28 5.55
C ARG A 56 10.00 7.44 4.76
N VAL A 57 9.26 8.50 5.08
CA VAL A 57 8.14 8.97 4.28
C VAL A 57 8.68 9.84 3.16
N GLU A 58 8.41 9.47 1.91
CA GLU A 58 8.73 10.30 0.74
C GLU A 58 7.78 11.48 0.64
N ARG A 59 6.49 11.19 0.77
CA ARG A 59 5.43 12.18 0.64
C ARG A 59 4.11 11.70 1.21
N HIS A 60 3.30 12.67 1.61
CA HIS A 60 1.87 12.50 1.83
C HIS A 60 1.15 12.48 0.47
N VAL A 61 0.39 11.42 0.19
CA VAL A 61 -0.31 11.20 -1.08
C VAL A 61 -1.70 11.84 -1.06
N ASP A 62 -2.48 11.52 -0.03
CA ASP A 62 -3.81 12.05 0.24
C ASP A 62 -4.28 11.82 1.67
N ALA A 63 -5.36 12.52 2.03
CA ALA A 63 -6.19 12.25 3.19
C ALA A 63 -7.65 12.18 2.72
N VAL A 64 -8.32 11.07 2.99
CA VAL A 64 -9.69 10.79 2.58
C VAL A 64 -10.53 10.51 3.82
N GLU A 65 -11.68 11.19 3.92
CA GLU A 65 -12.66 10.96 4.98
C GLU A 65 -13.85 10.19 4.43
N PHE A 66 -14.35 9.22 5.19
CA PHE A 66 -15.55 8.46 4.86
C PHE A 66 -16.26 7.99 6.13
N ASP A 67 -17.58 7.93 6.08
CA ASP A 67 -18.39 7.52 7.22
C ASP A 67 -18.47 5.99 7.34
N ASP A 68 -18.51 5.50 8.58
CA ASP A 68 -18.74 4.09 8.87
C ASP A 68 -20.24 3.79 8.79
N SER A 69 -20.65 3.04 7.76
CA SER A 69 -22.06 2.67 7.57
C SER A 69 -22.62 1.76 8.68
N ARG A 70 -21.76 1.23 9.55
CA ARG A 70 -22.14 0.36 10.68
C ARG A 70 -22.20 1.09 12.01
N GLN A 71 -21.64 2.30 12.09
CA GLN A 71 -21.56 3.09 13.32
C GLN A 71 -22.00 4.52 13.05
N ASP A 72 -23.20 4.87 13.53
CA ASP A 72 -23.73 6.22 13.39
C ASP A 72 -22.76 7.26 13.96
N ALA A 73 -22.53 8.32 13.19
CA ALA A 73 -21.66 9.45 13.53
C ALA A 73 -20.18 9.08 13.77
N PHE A 74 -19.69 7.98 13.20
CA PHE A 74 -18.26 7.66 13.16
C PHE A 74 -17.67 7.92 11.77
N THR A 75 -16.67 8.79 11.69
CA THR A 75 -15.97 9.11 10.43
C THR A 75 -14.53 8.59 10.50
N TRP A 76 -14.15 7.79 9.52
CA TRP A 76 -12.79 7.36 9.30
C TRP A 76 -12.01 8.45 8.54
N ARG A 77 -10.77 8.70 8.96
CA ARG A 77 -9.80 9.51 8.22
C ARG A 77 -8.62 8.65 7.81
N LYS A 78 -8.57 8.28 6.53
CA LYS A 78 -7.47 7.52 5.94
C LYS A 78 -6.41 8.48 5.41
N LEU A 79 -5.19 8.34 5.89
CA LEU A 79 -4.03 9.04 5.32
C LEU A 79 -3.18 8.05 4.54
N THR A 80 -2.81 8.42 3.32
CA THR A 80 -1.95 7.58 2.48
C THR A 80 -0.60 8.23 2.28
N PHE A 81 0.45 7.44 2.47
CA PHE A 81 1.83 7.89 2.30
C PHE A 81 2.54 7.06 1.24
N GLU A 82 3.46 7.69 0.53
CA GLU A 82 4.51 7.01 -0.20
C GLU A 82 5.73 6.93 0.71
N VAL A 83 6.33 5.74 0.78
CA VAL A 83 7.42 5.44 1.70
C VAL A 83 8.55 4.73 0.98
N GLU A 84 9.77 4.98 1.45
CA GLU A 84 10.94 4.16 1.19
C GLU A 84 11.07 3.13 2.32
N VAL A 85 11.49 1.92 1.94
CA VAL A 85 11.72 0.80 2.87
C VAL A 85 13.22 0.48 2.94
N ASP A 86 13.68 0.01 4.10
CA ASP A 86 15.11 -0.27 4.31
C ASP A 86 15.65 -1.31 3.33
N GLU A 87 14.86 -2.32 2.98
CA GLU A 87 15.25 -3.42 2.09
C GLU A 87 15.63 -2.95 0.68
N GLY A 88 15.01 -1.87 0.20
CA GLY A 88 15.25 -1.31 -1.12
C GLY A 88 16.19 -0.11 -1.15
N HIS A 89 16.67 0.35 0.02
CA HIS A 89 17.33 1.64 0.15
C HIS A 89 18.68 1.69 -0.58
N GLY A 90 18.89 2.75 -1.37
CA GLY A 90 20.12 2.97 -2.12
C GLY A 90 20.31 2.06 -3.34
N LEU A 91 19.31 1.23 -3.67
CA LEU A 91 19.34 0.33 -4.83
C LEU A 91 18.62 0.93 -6.04
N GLY A 92 19.03 0.50 -7.24
CA GLY A 92 18.30 0.84 -8.47
C GLY A 92 16.94 0.13 -8.53
N PRO A 93 15.98 0.59 -9.36
CA PRO A 93 14.62 0.05 -9.36
C PRO A 93 14.52 -1.47 -9.52
N ALA A 94 15.24 -2.07 -10.47
CA ALA A 94 15.18 -3.52 -10.69
C ALA A 94 15.69 -4.29 -9.45
N GLU A 95 16.85 -3.90 -8.91
CA GLU A 95 17.46 -4.54 -7.76
C GLU A 95 16.63 -4.33 -6.48
N SER A 96 16.16 -3.10 -6.25
CA SER A 96 15.26 -2.76 -5.13
C SER A 96 14.00 -3.62 -5.16
N LYS A 97 13.39 -3.78 -6.35
CA LYS A 97 12.21 -4.62 -6.54
C LYS A 97 12.49 -6.08 -6.16
N ASP A 98 13.63 -6.62 -6.57
CA ASP A 98 14.01 -8.02 -6.31
C ASP A 98 14.31 -8.25 -4.83
N VAL A 99 15.06 -7.34 -4.18
CA VAL A 99 15.41 -7.45 -2.75
C VAL A 99 14.17 -7.29 -1.87
N ILE A 100 13.31 -6.30 -2.15
CA ILE A 100 12.03 -6.14 -1.44
C ILE A 100 11.18 -7.40 -1.63
N SER A 101 11.07 -7.92 -2.86
CA SER A 101 10.30 -9.15 -3.15
C SER A 101 10.77 -10.34 -2.33
N ALA A 102 12.08 -10.50 -2.15
CA ALA A 102 12.66 -11.59 -1.36
C ALA A 102 12.43 -11.42 0.16
N ALA A 103 12.21 -10.19 0.63
CA ALA A 103 11.98 -9.88 2.04
C ALA A 103 10.52 -9.99 2.47
N ILE A 104 9.56 -9.92 1.52
CA ILE A 104 8.12 -9.93 1.84
C ILE A 104 7.73 -11.19 2.60
N LYS A 105 7.08 -10.98 3.75
CA LYS A 105 6.45 -11.99 4.58
C LYS A 105 5.06 -11.48 4.95
N LEU A 106 4.05 -12.09 4.36
CA LEU A 106 2.65 -11.74 4.68
C LEU A 106 2.22 -12.40 5.99
N ASP A 107 1.34 -11.74 6.74
CA ASP A 107 0.56 -12.39 7.77
C ASP A 107 -0.56 -13.22 7.11
N PRO A 108 -0.52 -14.56 7.17
CA PRO A 108 -1.55 -15.41 6.55
C PRO A 108 -2.94 -15.28 7.19
N ALA A 109 -3.05 -14.68 8.38
CA ALA A 109 -4.34 -14.40 9.01
C ALA A 109 -5.06 -13.22 8.33
N GLU A 110 -4.32 -12.31 7.70
CA GLU A 110 -4.87 -11.07 7.14
C GLU A 110 -4.70 -11.01 5.61
N HIS A 111 -3.61 -11.55 5.07
CA HIS A 111 -3.28 -11.48 3.64
C HIS A 111 -2.79 -12.82 3.09
N GLN A 112 -3.19 -13.11 1.85
CA GLN A 112 -2.94 -14.41 1.21
C GLN A 112 -2.02 -14.34 -0.01
N ASP A 113 -1.82 -13.14 -0.58
CA ASP A 113 -0.97 -12.97 -1.76
C ASP A 113 -0.42 -11.55 -1.87
N TRP A 114 0.60 -11.35 -2.69
CA TRP A 114 1.17 -10.04 -2.99
C TRP A 114 1.66 -9.97 -4.43
N ARG A 115 1.75 -8.76 -5.00
CA ARG A 115 2.37 -8.56 -6.30
C ARG A 115 2.82 -7.12 -6.50
N TRP A 116 3.75 -6.97 -7.43
CA TRP A 116 4.00 -5.70 -8.08
C TRP A 116 2.99 -5.47 -9.21
N ALA A 117 2.52 -4.23 -9.33
CA ALA A 117 1.61 -3.84 -10.39
C ALA A 117 1.95 -2.46 -10.95
N GLN A 118 1.65 -2.24 -12.22
CA GLN A 118 1.85 -0.98 -12.94
C GLN A 118 0.54 -0.23 -13.09
N LEU A 119 0.62 1.01 -13.59
CA LEU A 119 -0.57 1.80 -13.93
C LEU A 119 -1.51 1.07 -14.90
N ALA A 120 -0.97 0.41 -15.93
CA ALA A 120 -1.75 -0.35 -16.89
C ALA A 120 -2.55 -1.50 -16.24
N ASP A 121 -1.95 -2.21 -15.26
CA ASP A 121 -2.66 -3.24 -14.49
C ASP A 121 -3.88 -2.64 -13.75
N MET A 122 -3.75 -1.41 -13.24
CA MET A 122 -4.82 -0.73 -12.50
C MET A 122 -5.97 -0.31 -13.42
N GLU A 123 -5.64 0.17 -14.62
CA GLU A 123 -6.62 0.63 -15.62
C GLU A 123 -7.39 -0.54 -16.23
N GLU A 124 -6.69 -1.62 -16.58
CA GLU A 124 -7.28 -2.82 -17.16
C GLU A 124 -7.95 -3.73 -16.11
N ARG A 125 -7.74 -3.45 -14.82
CA ARG A 125 -8.18 -4.30 -13.69
C ARG A 125 -7.73 -5.75 -13.83
N CYS A 126 -6.59 -5.97 -14.47
CA CYS A 126 -6.07 -7.28 -14.83
C CYS A 126 -4.57 -7.29 -14.59
N GLY A 127 -4.00 -8.47 -14.32
CA GLY A 127 -2.58 -8.69 -14.49
C GLY A 127 -2.18 -10.13 -14.25
N GLY A 128 -0.89 -10.42 -14.14
CA GLY A 128 -0.33 -11.78 -14.14
C GLY A 128 -0.91 -12.78 -13.12
N LYS A 129 -1.63 -12.32 -12.10
CA LYS A 129 -2.33 -13.15 -11.10
C LYS A 129 -3.87 -13.11 -11.17
N GLY A 130 -4.45 -12.67 -12.30
CA GLY A 130 -5.90 -12.57 -12.49
C GLY A 130 -6.46 -11.16 -12.29
N ARG A 131 -7.77 -11.07 -12.02
CA ARG A 131 -8.50 -9.80 -11.94
C ARG A 131 -8.15 -9.05 -10.66
N LEU A 132 -7.80 -7.78 -10.81
CA LEU A 132 -7.51 -6.88 -9.69
C LEU A 132 -8.81 -6.19 -9.24
N GLN A 133 -9.39 -6.72 -8.18
CA GLN A 133 -10.53 -6.11 -7.49
C GLN A 133 -10.01 -5.28 -6.32
N PHE A 134 -10.53 -4.06 -6.17
CA PHE A 134 -10.14 -3.12 -5.11
C PHE A 134 -11.40 -2.56 -4.47
N MET A 135 -11.27 -2.04 -3.25
CA MET A 135 -12.26 -1.08 -2.74
C MET A 135 -12.20 0.21 -3.56
N ASP A 136 -13.37 0.83 -3.82
CA ASP A 136 -13.47 1.97 -4.73
C ASP A 136 -12.59 3.17 -4.33
N LEU A 137 -12.57 3.51 -3.04
CA LEU A 137 -11.74 4.61 -2.51
C LEU A 137 -10.24 4.36 -2.70
N GLN A 138 -9.80 3.11 -2.75
CA GLN A 138 -8.39 2.79 -2.80
C GLN A 138 -7.82 2.89 -4.22
N LEU A 139 -8.59 2.48 -5.24
CA LEU A 139 -8.13 2.61 -6.61
C LEU A 139 -7.86 4.07 -6.98
N SER A 140 -8.79 4.98 -6.65
CA SER A 140 -8.65 6.40 -7.01
C SER A 140 -7.37 7.00 -6.43
N THR A 141 -7.05 6.68 -5.18
CA THR A 141 -5.79 7.03 -4.50
C THR A 141 -4.57 6.46 -5.21
N ILE A 142 -4.58 5.18 -5.61
CA ILE A 142 -3.47 4.53 -6.33
C ILE A 142 -3.24 5.19 -7.70
N LEU A 143 -4.29 5.41 -8.49
CA LEU A 143 -4.20 6.09 -9.79
C LEU A 143 -3.68 7.53 -9.64
N GLY A 144 -4.12 8.25 -8.60
CA GLY A 144 -3.61 9.57 -8.26
C GLY A 144 -2.13 9.57 -7.89
N ALA A 145 -1.64 8.52 -7.22
CA ALA A 145 -0.25 8.38 -6.85
C ALA A 145 0.68 8.18 -8.06
N PHE A 146 0.30 7.30 -9.00
CA PHE A 146 1.05 7.09 -10.25
C PHE A 146 1.21 8.39 -11.06
N ASN A 147 0.13 9.16 -11.23
CA ASN A 147 0.14 10.41 -11.97
C ASN A 147 1.03 11.51 -11.36
N LYS A 148 1.27 11.45 -10.05
CA LYS A 148 2.17 12.37 -9.36
C LYS A 148 3.62 11.89 -9.37
N ALA A 149 3.85 10.57 -9.31
CA ALA A 149 5.19 9.98 -9.41
C ALA A 149 5.85 10.22 -10.78
N THR A 150 5.08 10.13 -11.88
CA THR A 150 5.57 10.39 -13.24
C THR A 150 5.95 11.86 -13.49
N LYS A 151 5.31 12.82 -12.80
CA LYS A 151 5.66 14.25 -12.92
C LYS A 151 6.95 14.64 -12.19
N GLY A 152 7.39 13.85 -11.21
CA GLY A 152 8.65 14.07 -10.50
C GLY A 152 9.90 13.74 -11.32
N VAL A 153 9.77 12.88 -12.35
CA VAL A 153 10.90 12.47 -13.21
C VAL A 153 11.21 13.49 -14.31
N GLN A 154 10.28 14.41 -14.62
CA GLN A 154 10.48 15.45 -15.66
C GLN A 154 11.04 16.78 -15.11
N GLN A 155 11.37 16.86 -13.83
CA GLN A 155 12.02 18.04 -13.23
C GLN A 155 13.31 17.66 -12.50
N GLN A 156 14.28 17.09 -13.22
CA GLN A 156 15.70 17.09 -12.86
C GLN A 156 16.55 17.28 -14.12
#